data_AF-R4K526-F1
#
_entry.id   AF-R4K526-F1
#
_cell.length_a   1.000
_cell.length_b   1.000
_cell.length_c   1.000
_cell.angle_alpha   90.00
_cell.angle_beta   90.00
_cell.angle_gamma   90.00
#
_symmetry.space_group_name_H-M   'P 1'
#
loop_
_entity.id
_entity.type
_entity.pdbx_description
1 polymer ?
#
loop_
_entity_poly.entity_id
_entity_poly.type
_entity_poly.pdbx_seq_one_letter_code
_entity_poly.pdbx_strand_id
1 'polypeptide(L)'
;MKAKVSIKLNNSAISTLQKAQQQALEMTMEAVKTDIVTSAVVPKNTGELERSGYVDTSRLQDMVASIVFDTPYARRLYWHPEYNFRHDKNVNAQGKWMEAYISGDKKDFIKDTYMKFFKELSKGLVK
;
A
#
# COMPACT_ATOMS: atom_id res chain seq x y z
N MET A 1 23.21 -40.99 19.29
CA MET A 1 21.75 -40.95 19.54
C MET A 1 21.07 -40.18 18.40
N LYS A 2 20.10 -40.78 17.69
CA LYS A 2 19.25 -40.09 16.72
C LYS A 2 17.88 -39.87 17.35
N ALA A 3 17.52 -38.62 17.63
CA ALA A 3 16.18 -38.28 18.09
C ALA A 3 15.23 -38.24 16.88
N LYS A 4 14.09 -38.95 16.98
CA LYS A 4 13.03 -38.92 15.96
C LYS A 4 11.94 -37.99 16.47
N VAL A 5 11.84 -36.80 15.88
CA VAL A 5 10.79 -35.82 16.19
C VAL A 5 9.66 -35.95 15.17
N SER A 6 8.42 -36.02 15.64
CA SER A 6 7.22 -35.99 14.80
C SER A 6 6.48 -34.68 15.04
N ILE A 7 6.26 -33.89 13.98
CA ILE A 7 5.58 -32.60 14.04
C ILE A 7 4.23 -32.73 13.34
N LYS A 8 3.15 -32.29 14.00
CA LYS A 8 1.81 -32.20 13.41
C LYS A 8 1.44 -30.74 13.18
N LEU A 9 1.34 -30.34 11.92
CA LEU A 9 0.97 -28.98 11.52
C LEU A 9 -0.55 -28.83 11.44
N ASN A 10 -1.05 -27.66 11.84
CA ASN A 10 -2.45 -27.27 11.62
C ASN A 10 -2.59 -26.59 10.25
N ASN A 11 -2.76 -27.40 9.20
CA ASN A 11 -2.84 -26.91 7.81
C ASN A 11 -4.02 -25.94 7.58
N SER A 12 -5.11 -26.09 8.34
CA SER A 12 -6.27 -25.20 8.24
C SER A 12 -5.95 -23.80 8.77
N ALA A 13 -5.28 -23.72 9.93
CA ALA A 13 -4.81 -22.46 10.49
C ALA A 13 -3.76 -21.80 9.59
N ILE A 14 -2.82 -22.58 9.04
CA ILE A 14 -1.80 -22.09 8.11
C ILE A 14 -2.46 -21.48 6.85
N SER A 15 -3.41 -22.20 6.23
CA SER A 15 -4.12 -21.69 5.05
C SER A 15 -4.92 -20.42 5.36
N THR A 16 -5.53 -20.33 6.54
CA THR A 16 -6.22 -19.11 7.00
C THR A 16 -5.26 -17.94 7.11
N LEU A 17 -4.08 -18.14 7.72
CA LEU A 17 -3.05 -17.11 7.84
C LEU A 17 -2.52 -16.66 6.48
N GLN A 18 -2.24 -17.59 5.56
CA GLN A 18 -1.78 -17.27 4.21
C GLN A 18 -2.79 -16.40 3.44
N LYS A 19 -4.08 -16.74 3.50
CA LYS A 19 -5.13 -15.92 2.89
C LYS A 19 -5.26 -14.55 3.56
N ALA A 20 -5.20 -14.52 4.89
CA ALA A 20 -5.26 -13.27 5.66
C ALA A 20 -4.08 -12.34 5.32
N GLN A 21 -2.88 -12.88 5.10
CA GLN A 21 -1.71 -12.07 4.67
C GLN A 21 -1.94 -11.39 3.33
N GLN A 22 -2.39 -12.14 2.31
CA GLN A 22 -2.63 -11.60 0.97
C GLN A 22 -3.73 -10.54 0.98
N GLN A 23 -4.86 -10.83 1.63
CA GLN A 23 -5.97 -9.89 1.77
C GLN A 23 -5.59 -8.64 2.57
N ALA A 24 -4.84 -8.79 3.66
CA ALA A 24 -4.35 -7.66 4.45
C ALA A 24 -3.44 -6.76 3.63
N LEU A 25 -2.55 -7.34 2.80
CA LEU A 25 -1.68 -6.56 1.92
C LEU A 25 -2.50 -5.77 0.90
N GLU A 26 -3.42 -6.41 0.18
CA GLU A 26 -4.29 -5.75 -0.80
C GLU A 26 -5.10 -4.59 -0.18
N MET A 27 -5.75 -4.83 0.97
CA MET A 27 -6.51 -3.80 1.69
C MET A 27 -5.61 -2.66 2.17
N THR A 28 -4.38 -2.96 2.60
CA THR A 28 -3.41 -1.94 3.01
C THR A 28 -3.05 -1.03 1.85
N MET A 29 -2.78 -1.59 0.68
CA MET A 29 -2.41 -0.79 -0.49
C MET A 29 -3.56 0.11 -0.96
N GLU A 30 -4.80 -0.36 -0.90
CA GLU A 30 -5.97 0.48 -1.20
C GLU A 30 -6.16 1.59 -0.15
N ALA A 31 -5.90 1.30 1.13
CA ALA A 31 -5.93 2.31 2.18
C ALA A 31 -4.85 3.39 1.96
N VAL A 32 -3.63 2.99 1.58
CA VAL A 32 -2.54 3.92 1.23
C VAL A 32 -2.90 4.77 0.02
N LYS A 33 -3.41 4.16 -1.06
CA LYS A 33 -3.87 4.90 -2.24
C LYS A 33 -4.96 5.90 -1.89
N THR A 34 -5.93 5.49 -1.08
CA THR A 34 -7.00 6.38 -0.60
C THR A 34 -6.42 7.54 0.20
N ASP A 35 -5.50 7.27 1.12
CA ASP A 35 -4.85 8.30 1.94
C ASP A 35 -3.99 9.27 1.10
N ILE A 36 -3.32 8.80 0.05
CA ILE A 36 -2.60 9.67 -0.93
C ILE A 36 -3.58 10.66 -1.57
N VAL A 37 -4.75 10.18 -2.01
CA VAL A 37 -5.76 11.01 -2.66
C VAL A 37 -6.39 12.00 -1.67
N THR A 38 -6.79 11.54 -0.48
CA THR A 38 -7.44 12.40 0.53
C THR A 38 -6.49 13.40 1.17
N SER A 39 -5.19 13.11 1.19
CA SER A 39 -4.15 14.07 1.62
C SER A 39 -3.98 15.24 0.64
N ALA A 40 -4.62 15.18 -0.53
CA ALA A 40 -4.58 16.22 -1.56
C ALA A 40 -3.15 16.56 -2.00
N VAL A 41 -2.26 15.54 -2.07
CA VAL A 41 -0.84 15.71 -2.42
C VAL A 41 -0.54 15.49 -3.91
N VAL A 42 -1.46 14.84 -4.65
CA VAL A 42 -1.28 14.54 -6.06
C VAL A 42 -1.51 15.81 -6.91
N PRO A 43 -0.61 16.19 -7.83
CA PRO A 43 -0.84 17.32 -8.74
C PRO A 43 -2.11 17.17 -9.57
N LYS A 44 -2.93 18.23 -9.64
CA LYS A 44 -4.27 18.14 -10.23
C LYS A 44 -4.59 19.29 -11.17
N ASN A 45 -4.78 18.96 -12.45
CA ASN A 45 -5.42 19.85 -13.42
C ASN A 45 -6.81 19.33 -13.82
N THR A 46 -6.90 18.31 -14.67
CA THR A 46 -8.20 17.68 -15.05
C THR A 46 -8.63 16.56 -14.10
N GLY A 47 -7.76 16.16 -13.17
CA GLY A 47 -7.93 14.99 -12.30
C GLY A 47 -7.45 13.68 -12.90
N GLU A 48 -6.93 13.68 -14.13
CA GLU A 48 -6.56 12.43 -14.82
C GLU A 48 -5.43 11.67 -14.13
N LEU A 49 -4.42 12.38 -13.64
CA LEU A 49 -3.34 11.75 -12.86
C LEU A 49 -3.87 10.98 -11.65
N GLU A 50 -4.77 11.57 -10.90
CA GLU A 50 -5.33 10.95 -9.69
C GLU A 50 -6.22 9.75 -10.05
N ARG A 51 -7.02 9.86 -11.12
CA ARG A 51 -7.88 8.78 -11.63
C ARG A 51 -7.10 7.60 -12.20
N SER A 52 -5.93 7.84 -12.78
CA SER A 52 -5.05 6.78 -13.27
C SER A 52 -4.32 6.04 -12.15
N GLY A 53 -4.50 6.46 -10.89
CA GLY A 53 -3.94 5.81 -9.72
C GLY A 53 -4.67 4.50 -9.41
N TYR A 54 -3.96 3.37 -9.37
CA TYR A 54 -4.52 2.07 -8.98
C TYR A 54 -3.53 1.22 -8.19
N VAL A 55 -4.04 0.22 -7.47
CA VAL A 55 -3.23 -0.81 -6.82
C VAL A 55 -3.02 -1.96 -7.80
N ASP A 56 -1.77 -2.27 -8.11
CA ASP A 56 -1.39 -3.46 -8.86
C ASP A 56 -1.15 -4.63 -7.89
N THR A 57 -2.01 -5.64 -7.98
CA THR A 57 -1.96 -6.89 -7.21
C THR A 57 -1.52 -8.09 -8.05
N SER A 58 -0.99 -7.87 -9.27
CA SER A 58 -0.55 -8.95 -10.17
C SER A 58 0.48 -9.91 -9.53
N ARG A 59 1.26 -9.42 -8.56
CA ARG A 59 2.28 -10.17 -7.82
C ARG A 59 1.91 -10.46 -6.36
N LEU A 60 0.62 -10.43 -6.02
CA LEU A 60 0.16 -10.64 -4.64
C LEU A 60 0.55 -12.02 -4.10
N GLN A 61 0.69 -13.03 -4.96
CA GLN A 61 1.17 -14.36 -4.56
C GLN A 61 2.61 -14.33 -4.03
N ASP A 62 3.44 -13.41 -4.54
CA ASP A 62 4.80 -13.17 -4.05
C ASP A 62 4.82 -12.21 -2.85
N MET A 63 3.65 -11.82 -2.32
CA MET A 63 3.49 -10.76 -1.32
C MET A 63 4.04 -9.41 -1.79
N VAL A 64 3.92 -9.12 -3.09
CA VAL A 64 4.31 -7.84 -3.69
C VAL A 64 3.08 -7.16 -4.29
N ALA A 65 2.84 -5.92 -3.91
CA ALA A 65 1.81 -5.06 -4.49
C ALA A 65 2.38 -3.65 -4.68
N SER A 66 1.87 -2.92 -5.68
CA SER A 66 2.38 -1.61 -6.06
C SER A 66 1.25 -0.60 -6.21
N ILE A 67 1.52 0.69 -5.95
CA ILE A 67 0.61 1.77 -6.34
C ILE A 67 1.16 2.40 -7.60
N VAL A 68 0.36 2.41 -8.66
CA VAL A 68 0.77 2.86 -9.99
C VAL A 68 -0.07 4.06 -10.40
N PHE A 69 0.58 5.08 -10.94
CA PHE A 69 -0.06 6.25 -11.54
C PHE A 69 0.21 6.21 -13.05
N ASP A 70 -0.70 5.62 -13.82
CA ASP A 70 -0.49 5.35 -15.24
C ASP A 70 -0.86 6.53 -16.15
N THR A 71 -0.09 7.62 -16.06
CA THR A 71 -0.11 8.66 -17.09
C THR A 71 1.29 8.90 -17.66
N PRO A 72 1.42 9.28 -18.94
CA PRO A 72 2.72 9.54 -19.57
C PRO A 72 3.58 10.60 -18.87
N TYR A 73 2.95 11.49 -18.10
CA TYR A 73 3.59 12.59 -17.40
C TYR A 73 3.76 12.37 -15.89
N ALA A 74 3.22 11.28 -15.31
CA ALA A 74 3.32 11.00 -13.87
C ALA A 74 4.77 11.02 -13.37
N ARG A 75 5.66 10.28 -14.04
CA ARG A 75 7.10 10.21 -13.70
C ARG A 75 7.76 11.59 -13.69
N ARG A 76 7.40 12.46 -14.64
CA ARG A 76 7.95 13.82 -14.73
C ARG A 76 7.49 14.64 -13.54
N LEU A 77 6.20 14.65 -13.24
CA LEU A 77 5.70 15.42 -12.09
C LEU A 77 6.22 14.87 -10.75
N TYR A 78 6.38 13.55 -10.64
CA TYR A 78 6.84 12.92 -9.41
C TYR A 78 8.29 13.30 -9.07
N TRP A 79 9.22 13.24 -10.04
CA TRP A 79 10.64 13.45 -9.77
C TRP A 79 11.10 14.91 -9.82
N HIS A 80 10.20 15.85 -10.10
CA HIS A 80 10.48 17.29 -10.18
C HIS A 80 9.74 18.08 -9.09
N PRO A 81 10.11 17.94 -7.80
CA PRO A 81 9.47 18.68 -6.70
C PRO A 81 9.69 20.21 -6.76
N GLU A 82 10.65 20.68 -7.56
CA GLU A 82 10.95 22.10 -7.77
C GLU A 82 9.90 22.84 -8.62
N TYR A 83 8.97 22.11 -9.24
CA TYR A 83 7.91 22.72 -10.05
C TYR A 83 6.92 23.52 -9.19
N ASN A 84 6.41 24.61 -9.76
CA ASN A 84 5.34 25.39 -9.15
C ASN A 84 3.99 24.70 -9.40
N PHE A 85 3.60 23.81 -8.48
CA PHE A 85 2.33 23.09 -8.58
C PHE A 85 1.14 24.00 -8.33
N ARG A 86 0.01 23.69 -8.97
CA ARG A 86 -1.25 24.38 -8.70
C ARG A 86 -1.90 23.80 -7.44
N HIS A 87 -2.33 24.69 -6.55
CA HIS A 87 -2.95 24.34 -5.27
C HIS A 87 -4.47 24.63 -5.21
N ASP A 88 -5.08 25.05 -6.32
CA ASP A 88 -6.50 25.41 -6.38
C ASP A 88 -7.44 24.21 -6.21
N LYS A 89 -6.99 23.00 -6.57
CA LYS A 89 -7.77 21.75 -6.46
C LYS A 89 -7.27 20.85 -5.35
N ASN A 90 -5.96 20.64 -5.30
CA ASN A 90 -5.29 19.84 -4.28
C ASN A 90 -4.32 20.75 -3.53
N VAL A 91 -4.72 21.18 -2.33
CA VAL A 91 -4.01 22.21 -1.55
C VAL A 91 -2.58 21.82 -1.18
N ASN A 92 -2.29 20.52 -1.11
CA ASN A 92 -0.96 19.99 -0.78
C ASN A 92 -0.22 19.43 -2.01
N ALA A 93 -0.64 19.79 -3.23
CA ALA A 93 -0.05 19.27 -4.46
C ALA A 93 1.48 19.45 -4.48
N GLN A 94 2.21 18.36 -4.69
CA GLN A 94 3.67 18.37 -4.66
C GLN A 94 4.26 17.29 -5.57
N GLY A 95 5.54 17.40 -5.88
CA GLY A 95 6.32 16.28 -6.41
C GLY A 95 6.55 15.24 -5.32
N LYS A 96 7.05 14.06 -5.70
CA LYS A 96 7.34 12.94 -4.79
C LYS A 96 6.21 12.65 -3.79
N TRP A 97 4.96 12.69 -4.25
CA TRP A 97 3.77 12.60 -3.40
C TRP A 97 3.60 11.27 -2.62
N MET A 98 4.45 10.27 -2.88
CA MET A 98 4.50 9.02 -2.09
C MET A 98 5.62 9.00 -1.05
N GLU A 99 6.53 9.98 -1.05
CA GLU A 99 7.72 9.99 -0.18
C GLU A 99 7.35 9.96 1.31
N ALA A 100 6.20 10.54 1.67
CA ALA A 100 5.67 10.52 3.03
C ALA A 100 5.52 9.09 3.60
N TYR A 101 5.23 8.10 2.74
CA TYR A 101 5.05 6.69 3.13
C TYR A 101 6.36 5.88 3.08
N ILE A 102 7.41 6.44 2.48
CA ILE A 102 8.72 5.79 2.33
C ILE A 102 9.64 6.24 3.44
N SER A 103 9.83 7.55 3.59
CA SER A 103 10.81 8.15 4.49
C SER A 103 10.24 9.24 5.41
N GLY A 104 9.01 9.69 5.17
CA GLY A 104 8.36 10.74 5.94
C GLY A 104 7.49 10.26 7.12
N ASP A 105 6.59 11.14 7.55
CA ASP A 105 5.76 10.95 8.75
C ASP A 105 4.77 9.79 8.66
N LYS A 106 4.47 9.33 7.44
CA LYS A 106 3.54 8.21 7.19
C LYS A 106 4.25 6.88 6.95
N LYS A 107 5.55 6.77 7.20
CA LYS A 107 6.32 5.52 7.03
C LYS A 107 5.71 4.33 7.82
N ASP A 108 5.17 4.60 9.01
CA ASP A 108 4.60 3.58 9.88
C ASP A 108 3.15 3.23 9.49
N PHE A 109 2.48 4.09 8.69
CA PHE A 109 1.09 3.89 8.27
C PHE A 109 0.88 2.56 7.55
N ILE A 110 1.80 2.16 6.66
CA ILE A 110 1.72 0.90 5.92
C ILE A 110 1.77 -0.28 6.89
N LYS A 111 2.74 -0.26 7.80
CA LYS A 111 2.97 -1.35 8.76
C LYS A 111 1.80 -1.48 9.73
N ASP A 112 1.32 -0.37 10.28
CA ASP A 112 0.24 -0.36 11.26
C ASP A 112 -1.08 -0.78 10.63
N THR A 113 -1.37 -0.29 9.42
CA THR A 113 -2.57 -0.66 8.67
C THR A 113 -2.56 -2.14 8.30
N TYR A 114 -1.42 -2.66 7.84
CA TYR A 114 -1.26 -4.08 7.55
C TYR A 114 -1.48 -4.94 8.78
N MET A 115 -0.86 -4.58 9.92
CA MET A 115 -1.01 -5.35 11.15
C MET A 115 -2.46 -5.33 11.66
N LYS A 116 -3.16 -4.21 11.51
CA LYS A 116 -4.58 -4.10 11.82
C LYS A 116 -5.41 -5.08 10.97
N PHE A 117 -5.31 -4.99 9.64
CA PHE A 117 -6.08 -5.87 8.76
C PHE A 117 -5.70 -7.34 8.92
N PHE A 118 -4.40 -7.62 9.11
CA PHE A 118 -3.95 -8.99 9.32
C PHE A 118 -4.52 -9.59 10.61
N LYS A 119 -4.58 -8.82 11.71
CA LYS A 119 -5.24 -9.26 12.94
C LYS A 119 -6.72 -9.53 12.73
N GLU A 120 -7.45 -8.61 12.12
CA GLU A 120 -8.88 -8.74 11.83
C GLU A 120 -9.18 -9.98 10.97
N LEU A 121 -8.38 -10.20 9.91
CA LEU A 121 -8.56 -11.30 8.95
C LEU A 121 -8.05 -12.65 9.47
N SER A 122 -7.13 -12.65 10.44
CA SER A 122 -6.57 -13.88 11.01
C SER A 122 -7.56 -14.67 11.88
N LYS A 123 -8.77 -14.15 12.14
CA LYS A 123 -9.82 -14.80 12.94
C LYS A 123 -9.33 -15.20 14.34
N GLY A 124 -8.52 -14.34 14.98
CA GLY A 124 -7.98 -14.56 16.31
C GLY A 124 -6.77 -15.50 16.39
N LEU A 125 -6.25 -15.95 15.24
CA LEU A 125 -4.98 -16.69 15.18
C LEU A 125 -3.77 -15.79 15.47
N VAL A 126 -3.90 -14.49 15.20
CA VAL A 126 -2.91 -13.46 15.53
C VAL A 126 -3.50 -12.57 16.63
N LYS A 127 -2.75 -12.37 17.71
CA LYS A 127 -3.13 -11.53 18.85
C LYS A 127 -2.52 -10.14 18.75
#